data_AF-A0A521GNJ7-F1
#
_entry.id   AF-A0A521GNJ7-F1
#
_cell.length_a   1.000
_cell.length_b   1.000
_cell.length_c   1.000
_cell.angle_alpha   90.00
_cell.angle_beta   90.00
_cell.angle_gamma   90.00
#
_symmetry.space_group_name_H-M   'P 1'
#
loop_
_entity.id
_entity.type
_entity.pdbx_description
1 polymer ?
#
loop_
_entity_poly.entity_id
_entity_poly.type
_entity_poly.pdbx_seq_one_letter_code
_entity_poly.pdbx_strand_id
1 'polypeptide(L)'
;MKLRFAFVLWLALLFGHAAVAEESATKGDNYNKAERQKQNEQTQELISQSKNGKEVSEQTLESSPILNVEPTASAAIGTVIVSSQELPGIALDSAGISDRGITLGSNMWQNTPHGLAIRLVSGLPTDIESPSIRNLAIRLLLTAAEQPRKDSSMELGDQLLIDQRLVKLWNMGQWQQYGNLVATMPGNVVAGNLAKNYALLQLILGQTKGGCERVDKFSRQDNPDRFWQKAQIYCAMVSGKQDVAKLMHDLWQEKYENDDPILHKLLVAAESNARDVKVKAKDLSTLHWLIVNDADLIVNTDGVDTIDVAAQMLLLSNDNILWQKKSALAEKLALHGVIDTNKLTGIYSQLESNGKAGKALLRKEDSKISDAQRRGSNWLYIHAIADPVQRATAINDSYEDLDAIQERRLLALAHADWLKSLIPSTDYIWFAPTAGRLLILLGEPKLARAWFEIATSDESTAAKAWPYIRVLHLSDGQSKILQEKWIARTILSAPRKLEEYLGMLALHLNALGESDNIWTRDTLPKGFSADMLKLTTHKAATPGASILLQQAAQANSRAESVAYVIYMLGQNNLADIAAQNVAESVESLNHLGLQEEARNLVLESLVASGL
;
A
#
# COMPACT_ATOMS: atom_id res chain seq x y z
N MET A 1 -24.17 -11.51 -60.94
CA MET A 1 -25.28 -11.81 -60.00
C MET A 1 -24.81 -12.10 -58.56
N LYS A 2 -23.63 -12.74 -58.34
CA LYS A 2 -23.12 -13.03 -56.99
C LYS A 2 -22.57 -11.83 -56.18
N LEU A 3 -22.11 -10.74 -56.82
CA LEU A 3 -21.63 -9.55 -56.08
C LEU A 3 -22.74 -8.65 -55.52
N ARG A 4 -23.96 -8.66 -56.10
CA ARG A 4 -25.08 -7.87 -55.58
C ARG A 4 -25.72 -8.50 -54.34
N PHE A 5 -25.63 -9.82 -54.19
CA PHE A 5 -26.14 -10.52 -53.00
C PHE A 5 -25.26 -10.28 -51.75
N ALA A 6 -23.93 -10.21 -51.92
CA ALA A 6 -23.02 -9.94 -50.82
C ALA A 6 -23.15 -8.50 -50.27
N PHE A 7 -23.41 -7.51 -51.15
CA PHE A 7 -23.58 -6.12 -50.73
C PHE A 7 -24.91 -5.88 -49.99
N VAL A 8 -25.99 -6.57 -50.39
CA VAL A 8 -27.29 -6.49 -49.71
C VAL A 8 -27.24 -7.21 -48.34
N LEU A 9 -26.51 -8.33 -48.22
CA LEU A 9 -26.32 -9.02 -46.94
C LEU A 9 -25.47 -8.19 -45.95
N TRP A 10 -24.48 -7.44 -46.46
CA TRP A 10 -23.64 -6.58 -45.64
C TRP A 10 -24.38 -5.32 -45.14
N LEU A 11 -25.25 -4.74 -45.98
CA LEU A 11 -26.14 -3.64 -45.57
C LEU A 11 -27.19 -4.09 -44.55
N ALA A 12 -27.76 -5.29 -44.69
CA ALA A 12 -28.72 -5.83 -43.71
C ALA A 12 -28.10 -6.07 -42.32
N LEU A 13 -26.81 -6.45 -42.26
CA LEU A 13 -26.09 -6.63 -40.99
C LEU A 13 -25.75 -5.29 -40.32
N LEU A 14 -25.47 -4.23 -41.09
CA LEU A 14 -25.22 -2.89 -40.53
C LEU A 14 -26.49 -2.24 -39.95
N PHE A 15 -27.64 -2.42 -40.60
CA PHE A 15 -28.91 -1.89 -40.08
C PHE A 15 -29.49 -2.73 -38.91
N GLY A 16 -29.18 -4.03 -38.84
CA GLY A 16 -29.56 -4.87 -37.70
C GLY A 16 -28.84 -4.53 -36.38
N HIS A 17 -27.60 -4.05 -36.45
CA HIS A 17 -26.84 -3.67 -35.25
C HIS A 17 -27.22 -2.27 -34.72
N ALA A 18 -27.71 -1.37 -35.58
CA ALA A 18 -28.17 -0.05 -35.14
C ALA A 18 -29.47 -0.14 -34.31
N ALA A 19 -30.40 -1.02 -34.67
CA ALA A 19 -31.67 -1.19 -33.95
C ALA A 19 -31.50 -1.79 -32.54
N VAL A 20 -30.51 -2.68 -32.34
CA VAL A 20 -30.22 -3.31 -31.04
C VAL A 20 -29.46 -2.35 -30.10
N ALA A 21 -28.66 -1.44 -30.65
CA ALA A 21 -27.98 -0.38 -29.89
C ALA A 21 -28.97 0.70 -29.37
N GLU A 22 -30.00 1.03 -30.15
CA GLU A 22 -31.01 2.02 -29.76
C GLU A 22 -31.99 1.48 -28.68
N GLU A 23 -32.31 0.19 -28.71
CA GLU A 23 -33.18 -0.46 -27.71
C GLU A 23 -32.47 -0.70 -26.37
N SER A 24 -31.13 -0.85 -26.37
CA SER A 24 -30.32 -0.97 -25.14
C SER A 24 -30.05 0.38 -24.48
N ALA A 25 -29.84 1.45 -25.26
CA ALA A 25 -29.70 2.81 -24.76
C ALA A 25 -31.00 3.32 -24.10
N THR A 26 -32.16 3.05 -24.70
CA THR A 26 -33.46 3.45 -24.15
C THR A 26 -33.87 2.66 -22.90
N LYS A 27 -33.43 1.39 -22.75
CA LYS A 27 -33.59 0.63 -21.50
C LYS A 27 -32.67 1.14 -20.38
N GLY A 28 -31.44 1.55 -20.69
CA GLY A 28 -30.50 2.14 -19.74
C GLY A 28 -30.97 3.50 -19.19
N ASP A 29 -31.52 4.36 -20.04
CA ASP A 29 -32.05 5.66 -19.63
C ASP A 29 -33.31 5.54 -18.77
N ASN A 30 -34.19 4.58 -19.07
CA ASN A 30 -35.39 4.33 -18.25
C ASN A 30 -35.04 3.76 -16.86
N TYR A 31 -34.00 2.91 -16.78
CA TYR A 31 -33.50 2.39 -15.50
C TYR A 31 -32.93 3.53 -14.63
N ASN A 32 -32.07 4.37 -15.21
CA ASN A 32 -31.48 5.52 -14.51
C ASN A 32 -32.51 6.57 -14.07
N LYS A 33 -33.61 6.72 -14.81
CA LYS A 33 -34.70 7.65 -14.44
C LYS A 33 -35.53 7.13 -13.26
N ALA A 34 -35.81 5.81 -13.22
CA ALA A 34 -36.50 5.18 -12.10
C ALA A 34 -35.68 5.22 -10.79
N GLU A 35 -34.36 5.07 -10.88
CA GLU A 35 -33.45 5.11 -9.73
C GLU A 35 -33.33 6.52 -9.13
N ARG A 36 -33.27 7.55 -9.99
CA ARG A 36 -33.33 8.97 -9.55
C ARG A 36 -34.67 9.33 -8.91
N GLN A 37 -35.77 8.73 -9.38
CA GLN A 37 -37.10 8.98 -8.81
C GLN A 37 -37.23 8.35 -7.41
N LYS A 38 -36.71 7.12 -7.23
CA LYS A 38 -36.60 6.49 -5.90
C LYS A 38 -35.72 7.27 -4.92
N GLN A 39 -34.57 7.78 -5.38
CA GLN A 39 -33.69 8.61 -4.54
C GLN A 39 -34.35 9.94 -4.15
N ASN A 40 -35.10 10.57 -5.06
CA ASN A 40 -35.85 11.78 -4.76
C ASN A 40 -36.99 11.53 -3.76
N GLU A 41 -37.70 10.40 -3.87
CA GLU A 41 -38.75 10.02 -2.91
C GLU A 41 -38.16 9.75 -1.51
N GLN A 42 -37.06 9.01 -1.40
CA GLN A 42 -36.34 8.81 -0.12
C GLN A 42 -35.83 10.11 0.48
N THR A 43 -35.35 11.04 -0.36
CA THR A 43 -34.86 12.34 0.10
C THR A 43 -36.02 13.21 0.62
N GLN A 44 -37.19 13.15 -0.01
CA GLN A 44 -38.38 13.86 0.49
C GLN A 44 -38.95 13.23 1.76
N GLU A 45 -38.86 11.91 1.92
CA GLU A 45 -39.28 11.21 3.14
C GLU A 45 -38.39 11.59 4.34
N LEU A 46 -37.07 11.67 4.15
CA LEU A 46 -36.12 12.16 5.17
C LEU A 46 -36.35 13.64 5.54
N ILE A 47 -36.71 14.47 4.58
CA ILE A 47 -37.05 15.89 4.81
C ILE A 47 -38.38 16.02 5.57
N SER A 48 -39.33 15.12 5.35
CA SER A 48 -40.62 15.10 6.07
C SER A 48 -40.46 14.65 7.53
N GLN A 49 -39.57 13.69 7.79
CA GLN A 49 -39.26 13.20 9.14
C GLN A 49 -38.49 14.24 9.97
N SER A 50 -37.64 15.05 9.34
CA SER A 50 -36.94 16.16 9.99
C SER A 50 -37.85 17.33 10.39
N LYS A 51 -39.04 17.48 9.77
CA LYS A 51 -39.98 18.58 10.05
C LYS A 51 -40.98 18.28 11.17
N ASN A 52 -41.15 17.01 11.56
CA ASN A 52 -42.07 16.59 12.61
C ASN A 52 -41.44 16.50 14.02
N GLY A 53 -40.17 16.88 14.19
CA GLY A 53 -39.46 16.80 15.45
C GLY A 53 -39.04 18.15 16.02
N LYS A 54 -39.99 19.01 16.45
CA LYS A 54 -39.76 20.07 17.45
C LYS A 54 -41.06 20.73 17.94
N GLU A 55 -41.10 20.94 19.28
CA GLU A 55 -42.09 21.59 20.17
C GLU A 55 -42.91 20.60 21.03
N VAL A 56 -43.04 20.66 22.37
CA VAL A 56 -42.51 21.46 23.51
C VAL A 56 -42.81 20.63 24.80
N SER A 57 -41.99 20.71 25.85
CA SER A 57 -42.48 20.87 27.23
C SER A 57 -41.41 21.44 28.16
N GLU A 58 -41.75 22.57 28.77
CA GLU A 58 -41.06 23.29 29.84
C GLU A 58 -41.58 22.83 31.23
N GLN A 59 -40.96 23.34 32.32
CA GLN A 59 -41.19 23.13 33.77
C GLN A 59 -40.34 22.02 34.41
N THR A 60 -39.58 22.21 35.49
CA THR A 60 -39.53 23.21 36.59
C THR A 60 -38.19 23.02 37.33
N LEU A 61 -37.53 24.10 37.79
CA LEU A 61 -36.52 24.03 38.86
C LEU A 61 -36.40 25.39 39.56
N GLU A 62 -37.01 25.49 40.74
CA GLU A 62 -36.74 26.51 41.73
C GLU A 62 -35.66 26.04 42.72
N SER A 63 -34.73 26.95 43.04
CA SER A 63 -34.26 27.37 44.37
C SER A 63 -32.75 27.56 44.44
N SER A 64 -32.36 28.81 44.70
CA SER A 64 -31.00 29.28 45.01
C SER A 64 -30.66 29.05 46.50
N PRO A 65 -29.43 29.34 46.98
CA PRO A 65 -29.00 30.73 47.19
C PRO A 65 -27.55 31.06 46.82
N ILE A 66 -27.40 32.37 46.57
CA ILE A 66 -26.23 33.16 46.25
C ILE A 66 -25.44 33.47 47.54
N LEU A 67 -24.11 33.60 47.43
CA LEU A 67 -23.29 34.36 48.38
C LEU A 67 -22.49 35.43 47.59
N ASN A 68 -22.85 36.68 47.84
CA ASN A 68 -22.20 37.91 47.35
C ASN A 68 -20.85 38.13 48.03
N VAL A 69 -19.84 38.58 47.26
CA VAL A 69 -18.92 39.65 47.69
C VAL A 69 -18.57 40.54 46.49
N GLU A 70 -18.61 41.86 46.72
CA GLU A 70 -18.52 43.01 45.81
C GLU A 70 -17.14 43.29 45.18
N PRO A 71 -17.05 44.18 44.16
CA PRO A 71 -15.86 44.44 43.35
C PRO A 71 -15.05 45.66 43.84
N THR A 72 -13.71 45.54 43.81
CA THR A 72 -12.80 46.69 43.92
C THR A 72 -11.85 46.80 42.73
N ALA A 73 -12.12 47.84 41.93
CA ALA A 73 -11.26 48.69 41.09
C ALA A 73 -9.83 48.28 40.68
N SER A 74 -9.63 48.39 39.35
CA SER A 74 -8.56 49.11 38.64
C SER A 74 -7.15 48.50 38.56
N ALA A 75 -6.74 48.05 37.37
CA ALA A 75 -5.60 48.62 36.64
C ALA A 75 -5.45 48.06 35.20
N ALA A 76 -5.21 48.99 34.27
CA ALA A 76 -4.50 48.87 32.99
C ALA A 76 -5.08 47.99 31.87
N ILE A 77 -5.57 48.67 30.82
CA ILE A 77 -5.69 48.17 29.45
C ILE A 77 -4.27 47.90 28.95
N GLY A 78 -3.82 46.65 29.07
CA GLY A 78 -2.67 46.14 28.35
C GLY A 78 -3.11 45.70 26.96
N THR A 79 -2.58 46.38 25.94
CA THR A 79 -2.61 45.96 24.54
C THR A 79 -2.22 44.48 24.46
N VAL A 80 -3.15 43.62 24.04
CA VAL A 80 -2.84 42.24 23.67
C VAL A 80 -2.06 42.30 22.36
N ILE A 81 -0.74 42.36 22.47
CA ILE A 81 0.15 42.03 21.37
C ILE A 81 -0.02 40.53 21.18
N VAL A 82 -0.75 40.14 20.13
CA VAL A 82 -0.72 38.76 19.63
C VAL A 82 0.67 38.55 19.05
N SER A 83 1.60 38.14 19.92
CA SER A 83 2.88 37.63 19.47
C SER A 83 2.59 36.35 18.70
N SER A 84 2.96 36.33 17.42
CA SER A 84 3.04 35.11 16.63
C SER A 84 4.14 34.25 17.25
N GLN A 85 3.81 33.51 18.31
CA GLN A 85 4.67 32.45 18.79
C GLN A 85 4.77 31.44 17.64
N GLU A 86 5.95 31.40 17.02
CA GLU A 86 6.42 30.22 16.31
C GLU A 86 6.09 29.02 17.19
N LEU A 87 5.31 28.08 16.66
CA LEU A 87 5.15 26.79 17.32
C LEU A 87 6.57 26.25 17.52
N PRO A 88 7.02 26.03 18.76
CA PRO A 88 8.36 25.50 18.97
C PRO A 88 8.43 24.17 18.20
N GLY A 89 9.49 23.94 17.42
CA GLY A 89 9.67 22.73 16.59
C GLY A 89 9.42 21.42 17.35
N ILE A 90 9.54 21.49 18.67
CA ILE A 90 9.05 20.55 19.69
C ILE A 90 7.64 20.05 19.35
N ALA A 91 6.63 20.90 19.16
CA ALA A 91 5.26 20.44 18.91
C ALA A 91 5.08 19.61 17.61
N LEU A 92 6.00 19.69 16.65
CA LEU A 92 5.86 19.06 15.33
C LEU A 92 6.27 17.60 15.30
N ASP A 93 7.28 17.23 16.09
CA ASP A 93 7.73 15.83 16.18
C ASP A 93 6.68 14.91 16.83
N SER A 94 5.73 15.50 17.56
CA SER A 94 4.57 14.81 18.11
C SER A 94 3.42 14.63 17.12
N ALA A 95 3.47 15.25 15.94
CA ALA A 95 2.41 15.14 14.94
C ALA A 95 2.23 13.68 14.48
N GLY A 96 0.99 13.32 14.16
CA GLY A 96 0.64 11.97 13.77
C GLY A 96 -0.86 11.74 13.78
N ILE A 97 -1.23 10.49 13.57
CA ILE A 97 -2.60 10.01 13.55
C ILE A 97 -2.83 9.20 14.83
N SER A 98 -3.88 9.55 15.59
CA SER A 98 -4.20 8.94 16.89
C SER A 98 -5.29 7.87 16.82
N ASP A 99 -5.52 7.28 15.64
CA ASP A 99 -6.60 6.31 15.43
C ASP A 99 -6.34 4.97 16.12
N ARG A 100 -7.34 4.46 16.85
CA ARG A 100 -7.26 3.24 17.66
C ARG A 100 -7.18 2.02 16.73
N GLY A 101 -5.96 1.60 16.42
CA GLY A 101 -5.67 0.48 15.51
C GLY A 101 -4.45 0.74 14.63
N ILE A 102 -4.04 2.01 14.49
CA ILE A 102 -2.88 2.43 13.69
C ILE A 102 -1.70 2.81 14.60
N THR A 103 -1.93 3.11 15.87
CA THR A 103 -0.87 3.60 16.76
C THR A 103 0.05 2.51 17.34
N LEU A 104 1.29 2.87 17.65
CA LEU A 104 2.20 2.13 18.54
C LEU A 104 2.12 2.61 20.01
N GLY A 105 1.17 3.50 20.32
CA GLY A 105 1.01 4.13 21.64
C GLY A 105 1.75 5.47 21.73
N SER A 106 1.21 6.40 22.52
CA SER A 106 1.76 7.76 22.65
C SER A 106 3.16 7.78 23.26
N ASN A 107 3.51 6.79 24.08
CA ASN A 107 4.82 6.67 24.72
C ASN A 107 5.80 5.78 23.92
N MET A 108 5.57 5.52 22.64
CA MET A 108 6.41 4.59 21.85
C MET A 108 7.90 4.98 21.81
N TRP A 109 8.22 6.27 21.93
CA TRP A 109 9.60 6.81 21.98
C TRP A 109 10.15 6.92 23.40
N GLN A 110 9.41 6.44 24.40
CA GLN A 110 9.90 6.35 25.77
C GLN A 110 11.21 5.54 25.76
N ASN A 111 12.23 6.07 26.44
CA ASN A 111 13.59 5.53 26.50
C ASN A 111 14.42 5.61 25.21
N THR A 112 13.91 6.20 24.12
CA THR A 112 14.69 6.44 22.90
C THR A 112 15.17 7.91 22.86
N PRO A 113 16.48 8.17 22.78
CA PRO A 113 17.00 9.52 22.59
C PRO A 113 16.62 10.10 21.23
N HIS A 114 16.38 11.41 21.15
CA HIS A 114 15.96 12.09 19.92
C HIS A 114 16.88 11.86 18.73
N GLY A 115 18.20 12.01 18.91
CA GLY A 115 19.16 11.75 17.84
C GLY A 115 19.17 10.30 17.36
N LEU A 116 18.84 9.34 18.23
CA LEU A 116 18.69 7.93 17.84
C LEU A 116 17.40 7.73 17.04
N ALA A 117 16.28 8.31 17.46
CA ALA A 117 15.01 8.25 16.74
C ALA A 117 15.16 8.78 15.30
N ILE A 118 15.84 9.91 15.11
CA ILE A 118 16.16 10.44 13.77
C ILE A 118 16.91 9.41 12.95
N ARG A 119 18.05 8.89 13.45
CA ARG A 119 18.85 7.89 12.71
C ARG A 119 18.05 6.65 12.36
N LEU A 120 17.24 6.15 13.30
CA LEU A 120 16.40 4.98 13.10
C LEU A 120 15.33 5.22 12.04
N VAL A 121 14.68 6.38 12.01
CA VAL A 121 13.69 6.68 10.96
C VAL A 121 14.39 6.93 9.62
N SER A 122 15.48 7.71 9.59
CA SER A 122 16.24 8.02 8.38
C SER A 122 16.82 6.80 7.68
N GLY A 123 17.17 5.75 8.41
CA GLY A 123 17.73 4.53 7.81
C GLY A 123 16.69 3.51 7.34
N LEU A 124 15.39 3.64 7.70
CA LEU A 124 14.38 2.62 7.36
C LEU A 124 14.40 2.28 5.86
N PRO A 125 14.27 0.98 5.49
CA PRO A 125 14.13 0.60 4.09
C PRO A 125 12.85 1.19 3.49
N THR A 126 12.89 1.49 2.20
CA THR A 126 11.75 2.04 1.44
C THR A 126 11.10 0.99 0.54
N ASP A 127 11.88 0.00 0.09
CA ASP A 127 11.45 -1.10 -0.76
C ASP A 127 11.06 -2.30 0.11
N ILE A 128 9.90 -2.23 0.76
CA ILE A 128 9.40 -3.28 1.66
C ILE A 128 8.32 -4.10 0.95
N GLU A 129 8.65 -5.33 0.55
CA GLU A 129 7.67 -6.25 -0.01
C GLU A 129 6.66 -6.68 1.07
N SER A 130 7.10 -7.26 2.19
CA SER A 130 6.21 -7.83 3.22
C SER A 130 5.09 -6.87 3.67
N PRO A 131 3.79 -7.23 3.55
CA PRO A 131 2.72 -6.38 4.03
C PRO A 131 2.75 -6.21 5.55
N SER A 132 3.12 -7.24 6.32
CA SER A 132 3.20 -7.12 7.79
C SER A 132 4.28 -6.11 8.21
N ILE A 133 5.46 -6.19 7.59
CA ILE A 133 6.57 -5.28 7.89
C ILE A 133 6.29 -3.87 7.37
N ARG A 134 5.72 -3.74 6.17
CA ARG A 134 5.33 -2.45 5.61
C ARG A 134 4.27 -1.77 6.48
N ASN A 135 3.29 -2.52 6.98
CA ASN A 135 2.29 -1.98 7.91
C ASN A 135 2.94 -1.53 9.23
N LEU A 136 3.90 -2.28 9.78
CA LEU A 136 4.67 -1.84 10.94
C LEU A 136 5.44 -0.54 10.66
N ALA A 137 6.09 -0.42 9.51
CA ALA A 137 6.79 0.78 9.10
C ALA A 137 5.85 1.98 8.96
N ILE A 138 4.70 1.82 8.31
CA ILE A 138 3.69 2.87 8.18
C ILE A 138 3.19 3.32 9.57
N ARG A 139 2.94 2.39 10.49
CA ARG A 139 2.49 2.72 11.85
C ARG A 139 3.56 3.44 12.67
N LEU A 140 4.82 3.02 12.57
CA LEU A 140 5.97 3.74 13.14
C LEU A 140 6.05 5.18 12.60
N LEU A 141 5.80 5.37 11.31
CA LEU A 141 5.85 6.67 10.63
C LEU A 141 4.61 7.53 10.84
N LEU A 142 3.47 6.98 11.27
CA LEU A 142 2.20 7.73 11.39
C LEU A 142 1.72 7.93 12.83
N THR A 143 2.18 7.15 13.81
CA THR A 143 1.71 7.27 15.18
C THR A 143 1.94 8.68 15.73
N ALA A 144 0.88 9.28 16.30
CA ALA A 144 1.03 10.48 17.14
C ALA A 144 1.64 10.06 18.49
N ALA A 145 2.77 10.66 18.85
CA ALA A 145 3.54 10.26 20.02
C ALA A 145 4.14 11.45 20.77
N GLU A 146 4.39 11.24 22.06
CA GLU A 146 5.28 12.10 22.82
C GLU A 146 6.65 12.11 22.15
N GLN A 147 7.31 13.27 22.18
CA GLN A 147 8.62 13.40 21.58
C GLN A 147 9.65 12.50 22.26
N PRO A 148 10.62 12.00 21.48
CA PRO A 148 11.81 11.38 22.05
C PRO A 148 12.50 12.32 23.05
N ARG A 149 13.10 11.75 24.09
CA ARG A 149 13.81 12.52 25.11
C ARG A 149 15.00 13.25 24.49
N LYS A 150 15.14 14.54 24.80
CA LYS A 150 16.34 15.31 24.44
C LYS A 150 17.55 14.75 25.18
N ASP A 151 18.62 14.49 24.43
CA ASP A 151 19.91 14.17 25.03
C ASP A 151 20.54 15.48 25.53
N SER A 152 20.91 15.54 26.81
CA SER A 152 21.61 16.67 27.41
C SER A 152 23.02 16.88 26.87
N SER A 153 23.56 15.91 26.10
CA SER A 153 24.94 15.92 25.59
C SER A 153 25.07 16.27 24.09
N MET A 154 23.97 16.43 23.37
CA MET A 154 23.99 16.85 21.97
C MET A 154 23.28 18.20 21.84
N GLU A 155 24.01 19.23 21.40
CA GLU A 155 23.37 20.35 20.71
C GLU A 155 22.62 19.72 19.53
N LEU A 156 21.30 19.60 19.64
CA LEU A 156 20.49 19.14 18.53
C LEU A 156 20.77 20.09 17.37
N GLY A 157 21.32 19.57 16.27
CA GLY A 157 21.12 20.25 15.00
C GLY A 157 19.61 20.38 14.77
N ASP A 158 19.20 21.39 14.01
CA ASP A 158 17.81 21.77 13.73
C ASP A 158 16.94 20.68 13.04
N GLN A 159 17.37 19.42 13.00
CA GLN A 159 16.66 18.32 12.36
C GLN A 159 15.46 17.87 13.18
N LEU A 160 14.29 17.88 12.55
CA LEU A 160 13.06 17.39 13.13
C LEU A 160 12.84 15.93 12.73
N LEU A 161 12.36 15.11 13.67
CA LEU A 161 11.97 13.73 13.40
C LEU A 161 10.85 13.66 12.35
N ILE A 162 9.94 14.64 12.37
CA ILE A 162 8.83 14.69 11.43
C ILE A 162 9.29 14.77 9.96
N ASP A 163 10.40 15.45 9.69
CA ASP A 163 10.97 15.55 8.34
C ASP A 163 11.40 14.17 7.84
N GLN A 164 12.03 13.38 8.72
CA GLN A 164 12.46 12.01 8.38
C GLN A 164 11.27 11.10 8.11
N ARG A 165 10.19 11.25 8.92
CA ARG A 165 8.97 10.46 8.74
C ARG A 165 8.32 10.74 7.39
N LEU A 166 8.22 12.02 7.02
CA LEU A 166 7.68 12.47 5.74
C LEU A 166 8.53 11.99 4.56
N VAL A 167 9.86 12.11 4.63
CA VAL A 167 10.77 11.61 3.58
C VAL A 167 10.59 10.10 3.38
N LYS A 168 10.45 9.32 4.46
CA LYS A 168 10.22 7.88 4.34
C LYS A 168 8.87 7.53 3.72
N LEU A 169 7.79 8.17 4.15
CA LEU A 169 6.47 7.96 3.53
C LEU A 169 6.49 8.29 2.04
N TRP A 170 7.17 9.38 1.65
CA TRP A 170 7.33 9.76 0.25
C TRP A 170 8.06 8.69 -0.56
N ASN A 171 9.22 8.25 -0.09
CA ASN A 171 10.07 7.29 -0.81
C ASN A 171 9.47 5.87 -0.82
N MET A 172 8.63 5.52 0.15
CA MET A 172 7.85 4.27 0.17
C MET A 172 6.60 4.33 -0.74
N GLY A 173 6.35 5.46 -1.41
CA GLY A 173 5.13 5.67 -2.21
C GLY A 173 3.84 5.76 -1.39
N GLN A 174 3.93 5.92 -0.06
CA GLN A 174 2.79 6.00 0.86
C GLN A 174 2.23 7.43 0.90
N TRP A 175 1.80 7.91 -0.27
CA TRP A 175 1.49 9.32 -0.48
C TRP A 175 0.19 9.78 0.16
N GLN A 176 -0.81 8.90 0.24
CA GLN A 176 -2.02 9.20 0.99
C GLN A 176 -1.70 9.39 2.47
N GLN A 177 -0.86 8.52 3.02
CA GLN A 177 -0.37 8.57 4.40
C GLN A 177 0.49 9.82 4.64
N TYR A 178 1.36 10.16 3.68
CA TYR A 178 2.11 11.43 3.67
C TYR A 178 1.17 12.63 3.76
N GLY A 179 0.16 12.70 2.86
CA GLY A 179 -0.80 13.79 2.82
C GLY A 179 -1.61 13.89 4.12
N ASN A 180 -2.05 12.75 4.65
CA ASN A 180 -2.75 12.69 5.94
C ASN A 180 -1.89 13.22 7.08
N LEU A 181 -0.58 12.87 7.12
CA LEU A 181 0.33 13.37 8.14
C LEU A 181 0.54 14.89 8.01
N VAL A 182 0.79 15.39 6.80
CA VAL A 182 0.92 16.84 6.51
C VAL A 182 -0.34 17.60 6.91
N ALA A 183 -1.52 17.03 6.69
CA ALA A 183 -2.80 17.64 7.04
C ALA A 183 -3.01 17.81 8.56
N THR A 184 -2.27 17.08 9.40
CA THR A 184 -2.31 17.28 10.87
C THR A 184 -1.43 18.44 11.33
N MET A 185 -0.57 18.97 10.45
CA MET A 185 0.36 20.04 10.80
C MET A 185 -0.28 21.42 10.62
N PRO A 186 0.04 22.39 11.49
CA PRO A 186 -0.39 23.77 11.31
C PRO A 186 0.08 24.36 9.98
N GLY A 187 -0.82 25.04 9.26
CA GLY A 187 -0.55 25.50 7.88
C GLY A 187 0.57 26.54 7.73
N ASN A 188 0.99 27.19 8.81
CA ASN A 188 2.15 28.10 8.86
C ASN A 188 3.50 27.36 8.89
N VAL A 189 3.51 26.06 9.19
CA VAL A 189 4.72 25.23 9.28
C VAL A 189 5.06 24.57 7.94
N VAL A 190 4.08 24.45 7.03
CA VAL A 190 4.28 23.87 5.69
C VAL A 190 5.05 24.86 4.81
N ALA A 191 6.38 24.85 4.89
CA ALA A 191 7.29 25.72 4.16
C ALA A 191 8.44 24.93 3.49
N GLY A 192 9.32 25.63 2.75
CA GLY A 192 10.51 25.02 2.15
C GLY A 192 10.21 23.78 1.29
N ASN A 193 11.01 22.73 1.47
CA ASN A 193 10.86 21.46 0.72
C ASN A 193 9.54 20.72 1.02
N LEU A 194 8.99 20.88 2.22
CA LEU A 194 7.68 20.28 2.57
C LEU A 194 6.56 20.89 1.73
N ALA A 195 6.58 22.21 1.53
CA ALA A 195 5.63 22.88 0.65
C ALA A 195 5.76 22.42 -0.81
N LYS A 196 7.00 22.23 -1.31
CA LYS A 196 7.26 21.73 -2.67
C LYS A 196 6.73 20.32 -2.87
N ASN A 197 7.08 19.41 -1.97
CA ASN A 197 6.63 18.01 -2.03
C ASN A 197 5.12 17.90 -1.93
N TYR A 198 4.48 18.73 -1.10
CA TYR A 198 3.02 18.74 -1.02
C TYR A 198 2.35 19.31 -2.27
N ALA A 199 2.94 20.32 -2.93
CA ALA A 199 2.46 20.78 -4.23
C ALA A 199 2.60 19.69 -5.30
N LEU A 200 3.78 19.06 -5.39
CA LEU A 200 4.01 17.94 -6.31
C LEU A 200 3.05 16.79 -6.06
N LEU A 201 2.81 16.44 -4.80
CA LEU A 201 1.86 15.38 -4.45
C LEU A 201 0.48 15.63 -5.04
N GLN A 202 -0.05 16.84 -4.85
CA GLN A 202 -1.36 17.21 -5.40
C GLN A 202 -1.36 17.08 -6.93
N LEU A 203 -0.29 17.51 -7.61
CA LEU A 203 -0.17 17.36 -9.06
C LEU A 203 -0.08 15.89 -9.50
N ILE A 204 0.72 15.06 -8.82
CA ILE A 204 0.86 13.62 -9.11
C ILE A 204 -0.47 12.88 -8.94
N LEU A 205 -1.24 13.24 -7.92
CA LEU A 205 -2.57 12.65 -7.67
C LEU A 205 -3.67 13.20 -8.59
N GLY A 206 -3.34 14.01 -9.60
CA GLY A 206 -4.31 14.61 -10.51
C GLY A 206 -5.15 15.74 -9.90
N GLN A 207 -4.80 16.20 -8.69
CA GLN A 207 -5.43 17.36 -8.05
C GLN A 207 -4.81 18.67 -8.57
N THR A 208 -4.75 18.82 -9.89
CA THR A 208 -4.00 19.88 -10.61
C THR A 208 -4.38 21.28 -10.12
N LYS A 209 -5.67 21.54 -9.89
CA LYS A 209 -6.15 22.82 -9.35
C LYS A 209 -5.51 23.12 -7.98
N GLY A 210 -5.60 22.19 -7.03
CA GLY A 210 -5.06 22.38 -5.68
C GLY A 210 -3.54 22.51 -5.67
N GLY A 211 -2.85 21.72 -6.50
CA GLY A 211 -1.40 21.83 -6.67
C GLY A 211 -0.98 23.18 -7.24
N CYS A 212 -1.67 23.67 -8.29
CA CYS A 212 -1.36 24.96 -8.90
C CYS A 212 -1.75 26.17 -8.05
N GLU A 213 -2.81 26.10 -7.25
CA GLU A 213 -3.11 27.12 -6.23
C GLU A 213 -1.98 27.25 -5.20
N ARG A 214 -1.39 26.11 -4.79
CA ARG A 214 -0.24 26.10 -3.89
C ARG A 214 1.00 26.69 -4.55
N VAL A 215 1.28 26.32 -5.80
CA VAL A 215 2.38 26.90 -6.57
C VAL A 215 2.24 28.41 -6.65
N ASP A 216 1.05 28.93 -6.98
CA ASP A 216 0.78 30.37 -7.03
C ASP A 216 1.03 31.06 -5.68
N LYS A 217 0.54 30.47 -4.57
CA LYS A 217 0.76 31.00 -3.22
C LYS A 217 2.24 31.20 -2.89
N PHE A 218 3.09 30.20 -3.16
CA PHE A 218 4.51 30.25 -2.79
C PHE A 218 5.38 31.02 -3.79
N SER A 219 4.93 31.16 -5.03
CA SER A 219 5.65 31.92 -6.06
C SER A 219 5.49 33.43 -5.91
N ARG A 220 4.37 33.91 -5.34
CA ARG A 220 4.08 35.35 -5.15
C ARG A 220 4.95 36.05 -4.08
N GLN A 221 5.69 35.30 -3.26
CA GLN A 221 6.43 35.84 -2.12
C GLN A 221 7.85 36.32 -2.47
N ASP A 222 8.06 36.93 -3.65
CA ASP A 222 9.39 37.25 -4.22
C ASP A 222 10.39 36.08 -4.10
N ASN A 223 9.88 34.86 -4.20
CA ASN A 223 10.66 33.66 -3.91
C ASN A 223 11.56 33.33 -5.10
N PRO A 224 12.91 33.42 -4.98
CA PRO A 224 13.81 33.17 -6.09
C PRO A 224 14.00 31.68 -6.40
N ASP A 225 13.34 30.79 -5.63
CA ASP A 225 13.48 29.35 -5.78
C ASP A 225 13.01 28.88 -7.16
N ARG A 226 13.94 28.26 -7.89
CA ARG A 226 13.74 27.83 -9.27
C ARG A 226 12.63 26.79 -9.40
N PHE A 227 12.38 25.98 -8.36
CA PHE A 227 11.30 25.01 -8.38
C PHE A 227 9.94 25.69 -8.60
N TRP A 228 9.65 26.75 -7.83
CA TRP A 228 8.36 27.43 -7.90
C TRP A 228 8.14 28.07 -9.27
N GLN A 229 9.19 28.67 -9.86
CA GLN A 229 9.11 29.25 -11.20
C GLN A 229 8.88 28.20 -12.29
N LYS A 230 9.60 27.06 -12.24
CA LYS A 230 9.35 25.94 -13.16
C LYS A 230 7.95 25.36 -13.00
N ALA A 231 7.47 25.24 -11.76
CA ALA A 231 6.12 24.78 -11.47
C ALA A 231 5.04 25.76 -11.95
N GLN A 232 5.30 27.08 -11.92
CA GLN A 232 4.41 28.08 -12.52
C GLN A 232 4.30 27.92 -14.04
N ILE A 233 5.41 27.67 -14.73
CA ILE A 233 5.41 27.40 -16.18
C ILE A 233 4.53 26.18 -16.48
N TYR A 234 4.74 25.08 -15.76
CA TYR A 234 3.88 23.89 -15.87
C TYR A 234 2.40 24.22 -15.59
N CYS A 235 2.10 24.93 -14.50
CA CYS A 235 0.74 25.31 -14.15
C CYS A 235 0.05 26.22 -15.18
N ALA A 236 0.80 27.11 -15.82
CA ALA A 236 0.30 27.92 -16.94
C ALA A 236 -0.02 27.04 -18.16
N MET A 237 0.85 26.08 -18.47
CA MET A 237 0.68 25.12 -19.57
C MET A 237 -0.60 24.29 -19.39
N VAL A 238 -0.77 23.61 -18.25
CA VAL A 238 -1.94 22.75 -17.99
C VAL A 238 -3.25 23.52 -17.80
N SER A 239 -3.15 24.82 -17.51
CA SER A 239 -4.31 25.74 -17.51
C SER A 239 -4.68 26.24 -18.91
N GLY A 240 -4.02 25.78 -19.97
CA GLY A 240 -4.25 26.21 -21.35
C GLY A 240 -3.70 27.61 -21.69
N LYS A 241 -2.90 28.22 -20.81
CA LYS A 241 -2.32 29.55 -21.00
C LYS A 241 -0.93 29.44 -21.66
N GLN A 242 -0.88 28.88 -22.87
CA GLN A 242 0.37 28.56 -23.55
C GLN A 242 1.28 29.79 -23.75
N ASP A 243 0.73 30.92 -24.23
CA ASP A 243 1.50 32.16 -24.41
C ASP A 243 2.13 32.67 -23.10
N VAL A 244 1.42 32.48 -21.98
CA VAL A 244 1.91 32.86 -20.65
C VAL A 244 3.02 31.90 -20.21
N ALA A 245 2.83 30.60 -20.41
CA ALA A 245 3.84 29.59 -20.09
C ALA A 245 5.14 29.84 -20.88
N LYS A 246 5.01 30.15 -22.18
CA LYS A 246 6.13 30.50 -23.06
C LYS A 246 6.86 31.76 -22.60
N LEU A 247 6.15 32.85 -22.35
CA LEU A 247 6.76 34.08 -21.84
C LEU A 247 7.49 33.84 -20.51
N MET A 248 6.87 33.11 -19.57
CA MET A 248 7.50 32.75 -18.29
C MET A 248 8.77 31.92 -18.50
N HIS A 249 8.74 30.98 -19.45
CA HIS A 249 9.88 30.16 -19.79
C HIS A 249 11.02 30.95 -20.45
N ASP A 250 10.72 31.84 -21.41
CA ASP A 250 11.71 32.67 -22.08
C ASP A 250 12.42 33.61 -21.08
N LEU A 251 11.65 34.27 -20.21
CA LEU A 251 12.20 35.08 -19.10
C LEU A 251 13.05 34.24 -18.14
N TRP A 252 12.65 33.00 -17.88
CA TRP A 252 13.42 32.08 -17.04
C TRP A 252 14.75 31.70 -17.69
N GLN A 253 14.76 31.40 -18.99
CA GLN A 253 15.99 31.10 -19.74
C GLN A 253 16.95 32.29 -19.76
N GLU A 254 16.46 33.50 -19.99
CA GLU A 254 17.26 34.73 -19.94
C GLU A 254 17.90 34.93 -18.57
N LYS A 255 17.14 34.70 -17.50
CA LYS A 255 17.59 34.91 -16.12
C LYS A 255 18.59 33.85 -15.64
N TYR A 256 18.47 32.60 -16.09
CA TYR A 256 19.25 31.46 -15.57
C TYR A 256 20.10 30.77 -16.64
N GLU A 257 20.38 31.41 -17.77
CA GLU A 257 21.34 30.95 -18.80
C GLU A 257 21.13 29.48 -19.24
N ASN A 258 19.88 29.07 -19.45
CA ASN A 258 19.51 27.70 -19.84
C ASN A 258 19.87 26.59 -18.82
N ASP A 259 19.73 26.85 -17.52
CA ASP A 259 19.95 25.90 -16.41
C ASP A 259 19.18 24.56 -16.53
N ASP A 260 18.14 24.48 -17.36
CA ASP A 260 17.32 23.28 -17.56
C ASP A 260 16.95 23.09 -19.04
N PRO A 261 17.87 22.56 -19.86
CA PRO A 261 17.63 22.35 -21.28
C PRO A 261 16.60 21.24 -21.54
N ILE A 262 16.28 20.40 -20.53
CA ILE A 262 15.27 19.35 -20.65
C ILE A 262 13.89 19.98 -20.58
N LEU A 263 13.65 20.87 -19.61
CA LEU A 263 12.40 21.63 -19.53
C LEU A 263 12.07 22.33 -20.85
N HIS A 264 13.04 23.02 -21.44
CA HIS A 264 12.86 23.67 -22.74
C HIS A 264 12.45 22.69 -23.85
N LYS A 265 13.15 21.56 -23.97
CA LYS A 265 12.84 20.54 -24.98
C LYS A 265 11.41 20.00 -24.83
N LEU A 266 10.97 19.77 -23.60
CA LEU A 266 9.63 19.26 -23.31
C LEU A 266 8.55 20.29 -23.65
N LEU A 267 8.76 21.56 -23.30
CA LEU A 267 7.81 22.64 -23.63
C LEU A 267 7.71 22.88 -25.13
N VAL A 268 8.83 22.91 -25.85
CA VAL A 268 8.84 23.03 -27.32
C VAL A 268 8.12 21.85 -27.98
N ALA A 269 8.33 20.63 -27.47
CA ALA A 269 7.64 19.44 -27.97
C ALA A 269 6.12 19.53 -27.72
N ALA A 270 5.72 19.95 -26.52
CA ALA A 270 4.33 20.16 -26.16
C ALA A 270 3.64 21.23 -27.04
N GLU A 271 4.33 22.32 -27.36
CA GLU A 271 3.82 23.39 -28.25
C GLU A 271 3.71 22.93 -29.71
N SER A 272 4.72 22.23 -30.21
CA SER A 272 4.79 21.79 -31.62
C SER A 272 4.01 20.51 -31.91
N ASN A 273 3.37 19.92 -30.90
CA ASN A 273 2.71 18.61 -30.95
C ASN A 273 3.65 17.50 -31.46
N ALA A 274 4.95 17.69 -31.28
CA ALA A 274 5.96 16.69 -31.57
C ALA A 274 5.96 15.67 -30.43
N ARG A 275 5.35 14.50 -30.66
CA ARG A 275 5.18 13.49 -29.60
C ARG A 275 6.50 12.86 -29.16
N ASP A 276 7.45 12.64 -30.07
CA ASP A 276 8.72 11.97 -29.75
C ASP A 276 9.78 12.98 -29.28
N VAL A 277 10.21 12.84 -28.02
CA VAL A 277 11.25 13.66 -27.42
C VAL A 277 12.44 12.79 -27.04
N LYS A 278 13.61 13.14 -27.59
CA LYS A 278 14.89 12.46 -27.31
C LYS A 278 15.45 12.84 -25.93
N VAL A 279 14.79 12.36 -24.87
CA VAL A 279 15.23 12.45 -23.48
C VAL A 279 15.10 11.07 -22.82
N LYS A 280 16.03 10.73 -21.92
CA LYS A 280 16.02 9.47 -21.18
C LYS A 280 15.25 9.66 -19.87
N ALA A 281 14.48 8.66 -19.47
CA ALA A 281 13.69 8.65 -18.24
C ALA A 281 14.50 9.06 -17.00
N LYS A 282 15.73 8.56 -16.87
CA LYS A 282 16.62 8.84 -15.73
C LYS A 282 17.08 10.30 -15.60
N ASP A 283 16.95 11.09 -16.65
CA ASP A 283 17.35 12.52 -16.66
C ASP A 283 16.14 13.43 -16.35
N LEU A 284 14.93 12.86 -16.23
CA LEU A 284 13.70 13.59 -15.95
C LEU A 284 13.48 13.71 -14.44
N SER A 285 13.17 14.94 -13.98
CA SER A 285 12.64 15.16 -12.63
C SER A 285 11.15 14.82 -12.59
N THR A 286 10.56 14.73 -11.40
CA THR A 286 9.10 14.55 -11.23
C THR A 286 8.29 15.63 -11.95
N LEU A 287 8.75 16.89 -11.96
CA LEU A 287 8.08 17.98 -12.69
C LEU A 287 8.18 17.80 -14.21
N HIS A 288 9.29 17.26 -14.72
CA HIS A 288 9.40 16.90 -16.12
C HIS A 288 8.41 15.79 -16.51
N TRP A 289 8.23 14.79 -15.63
CA TRP A 289 7.25 13.72 -15.84
C TRP A 289 5.80 14.22 -15.85
N LEU A 290 5.47 15.26 -15.07
CA LEU A 290 4.16 15.90 -15.16
C LEU A 290 3.92 16.51 -16.56
N ILE A 291 4.93 17.19 -17.13
CA ILE A 291 4.84 17.71 -18.50
C ILE A 291 4.71 16.58 -19.53
N VAL A 292 5.54 15.54 -19.40
CA VAL A 292 5.50 14.37 -20.29
C VAL A 292 4.12 13.73 -20.32
N ASN A 293 3.46 13.62 -19.17
CA ASN A 293 2.11 13.05 -19.10
C ASN A 293 1.04 13.97 -19.66
N ASP A 294 1.00 15.24 -19.23
CA ASP A 294 -0.08 16.16 -19.62
C ASP A 294 0.00 16.58 -21.09
N ALA A 295 1.19 16.57 -21.68
CA ALA A 295 1.40 16.81 -23.10
C ALA A 295 1.46 15.53 -23.95
N ASP A 296 1.18 14.35 -23.36
CA ASP A 296 1.18 13.05 -24.04
C ASP A 296 2.47 12.78 -24.84
N LEU A 297 3.62 13.09 -24.23
CA LEU A 297 4.94 12.94 -24.86
C LEU A 297 5.46 11.51 -24.73
N ILE A 298 6.23 11.10 -25.74
CA ILE A 298 6.96 9.84 -25.84
C ILE A 298 8.41 10.13 -25.47
N VAL A 299 8.89 9.46 -24.42
CA VAL A 299 10.28 9.53 -23.97
C VAL A 299 10.90 8.15 -23.96
N ASN A 300 12.24 8.08 -24.00
CA ASN A 300 12.93 6.81 -23.84
C ASN A 300 12.83 6.35 -22.38
N THR A 301 12.21 5.19 -22.15
CA THR A 301 11.99 4.61 -20.81
C THR A 301 13.19 3.82 -20.27
N ASP A 302 14.36 3.91 -20.88
CA ASP A 302 15.59 3.27 -20.40
C ASP A 302 15.96 3.82 -19.01
N GLY A 303 16.24 2.91 -18.06
CA GLY A 303 16.55 3.29 -16.68
C GLY A 303 15.33 3.64 -15.82
N VAL A 304 14.12 3.28 -16.25
CA VAL A 304 12.89 3.50 -15.45
C VAL A 304 12.97 2.93 -14.03
N ASP A 305 13.69 1.83 -13.83
CA ASP A 305 13.86 1.24 -12.50
C ASP A 305 14.69 2.08 -11.52
N THR A 306 15.39 3.10 -12.03
CA THR A 306 16.31 3.95 -11.25
C THR A 306 15.76 5.35 -10.96
N ILE A 307 14.59 5.70 -11.50
CA ILE A 307 13.94 6.99 -11.25
C ILE A 307 13.16 6.95 -9.94
N ASP A 308 12.83 8.12 -9.38
CA ASP A 308 12.05 8.20 -8.15
C ASP A 308 10.65 7.57 -8.29
N VAL A 309 10.11 7.05 -7.18
CA VAL A 309 8.82 6.32 -7.19
C VAL A 309 7.66 7.21 -7.68
N ALA A 310 7.72 8.52 -7.46
CA ALA A 310 6.70 9.44 -7.96
C ALA A 310 6.74 9.55 -9.50
N ALA A 311 7.93 9.65 -10.09
CA ALA A 311 8.13 9.57 -11.53
C ALA A 311 7.69 8.22 -12.12
N GLN A 312 7.97 7.09 -11.44
CA GLN A 312 7.50 5.76 -11.86
C GLN A 312 5.96 5.69 -11.91
N MET A 313 5.27 6.39 -11.01
CA MET A 313 3.80 6.43 -10.99
C MET A 313 3.18 7.32 -12.07
N LEU A 314 3.83 8.43 -12.38
CA LEU A 314 3.47 9.22 -13.57
C LEU A 314 3.65 8.38 -14.83
N LEU A 315 4.77 7.66 -14.95
CA LEU A 315 5.03 6.77 -16.08
C LEU A 315 3.90 5.75 -16.32
N LEU A 316 3.33 5.17 -15.26
CA LEU A 316 2.21 4.22 -15.39
C LEU A 316 0.94 4.81 -15.99
N SER A 317 0.80 6.14 -15.98
CA SER A 317 -0.40 6.84 -16.48
C SER A 317 -0.23 7.42 -17.89
N ASN A 318 0.95 7.26 -18.51
CA ASN A 318 1.22 7.76 -19.87
C ASN A 318 0.88 6.69 -20.91
N ASP A 319 -0.13 6.91 -21.76
CA ASP A 319 -0.61 5.91 -22.70
C ASP A 319 0.40 5.48 -23.78
N ASN A 320 1.37 6.33 -24.11
CA ASN A 320 2.34 6.04 -25.17
C ASN A 320 3.49 5.12 -24.76
N ILE A 321 3.54 4.66 -23.50
CA ILE A 321 4.54 3.70 -23.07
C ILE A 321 4.05 2.27 -23.33
N LEU A 322 4.95 1.44 -23.88
CA LEU A 322 4.67 0.03 -24.17
C LEU A 322 4.08 -0.68 -22.96
N TRP A 323 2.96 -1.37 -23.17
CA TRP A 323 2.23 -2.07 -22.13
C TRP A 323 3.12 -3.03 -21.34
N GLN A 324 4.03 -3.77 -21.99
CA GLN A 324 4.92 -4.72 -21.32
C GLN A 324 5.83 -4.07 -20.28
N LYS A 325 6.29 -2.84 -20.55
CA LYS A 325 7.12 -2.08 -19.59
C LYS A 325 6.25 -1.55 -18.45
N LYS A 326 5.04 -1.05 -18.75
CA LYS A 326 4.08 -0.61 -17.72
C LYS A 326 3.67 -1.74 -16.79
N SER A 327 3.34 -2.91 -17.34
CA SER A 327 2.85 -4.05 -16.56
C SER A 327 3.93 -4.57 -15.62
N ALA A 328 5.18 -4.69 -16.08
CA ALA A 328 6.29 -5.12 -15.23
C ALA A 328 6.57 -4.11 -14.10
N LEU A 329 6.54 -2.80 -14.40
CA LEU A 329 6.67 -1.76 -13.40
C LEU A 329 5.50 -1.76 -12.41
N ALA A 330 4.26 -1.92 -12.90
CA ALA A 330 3.06 -1.97 -12.06
C ALA A 330 3.09 -3.15 -11.09
N GLU A 331 3.49 -4.33 -11.54
CA GLU A 331 3.67 -5.50 -10.69
C GLU A 331 4.70 -5.24 -9.58
N LYS A 332 5.86 -4.65 -9.94
CA LYS A 332 6.88 -4.24 -8.97
C LYS A 332 6.31 -3.26 -7.95
N LEU A 333 5.64 -2.19 -8.39
CA LEU A 333 5.05 -1.20 -7.50
C LEU A 333 3.94 -1.78 -6.61
N ALA A 334 3.15 -2.73 -7.12
CA ALA A 334 2.09 -3.40 -6.37
C ALA A 334 2.67 -4.31 -5.27
N LEU A 335 3.73 -5.06 -5.57
CA LEU A 335 4.43 -5.90 -4.57
C LEU A 335 4.97 -5.08 -3.39
N HIS A 336 5.45 -3.86 -3.66
CA HIS A 336 5.94 -2.92 -2.64
C HIS A 336 4.83 -2.06 -2.00
N GLY A 337 3.57 -2.23 -2.41
CA GLY A 337 2.43 -1.49 -1.87
C GLY A 337 2.41 0.00 -2.22
N VAL A 338 3.04 0.39 -3.32
CA VAL A 338 2.99 1.75 -3.88
C VAL A 338 1.68 1.97 -4.65
N ILE A 339 1.20 0.93 -5.34
CA ILE A 339 -0.11 0.95 -6.01
C ILE A 339 -1.05 -0.09 -5.44
N ASP A 340 -2.35 0.19 -5.56
CA ASP A 340 -3.41 -0.71 -5.14
C ASP A 340 -3.81 -1.72 -6.23
N THR A 341 -4.70 -2.65 -5.86
CA THR A 341 -5.27 -3.65 -6.76
C THR A 341 -5.99 -3.03 -7.96
N ASN A 342 -6.68 -1.90 -7.77
CA ASN A 342 -7.43 -1.24 -8.85
C ASN A 342 -6.50 -0.73 -9.94
N LYS A 343 -5.37 -0.10 -9.57
CA LYS A 343 -4.40 0.38 -10.55
C LYS A 343 -3.72 -0.78 -11.28
N LEU A 344 -3.34 -1.86 -10.58
CA LEU A 344 -2.73 -3.04 -11.19
C LEU A 344 -3.68 -3.71 -12.20
N THR A 345 -4.91 -3.98 -11.78
CA THR A 345 -5.91 -4.64 -12.63
C THR A 345 -6.39 -3.73 -13.76
N GLY A 346 -6.44 -2.42 -13.54
CA GLY A 346 -6.65 -1.43 -14.59
C GLY A 346 -5.61 -1.52 -15.70
N ILE A 347 -4.33 -1.71 -15.36
CA ILE A 347 -3.27 -1.93 -16.36
C ILE A 347 -3.42 -3.28 -17.06
N TYR A 348 -3.75 -4.35 -16.34
CA TYR A 348 -4.04 -5.64 -16.98
C TYR A 348 -5.22 -5.58 -17.94
N SER A 349 -6.25 -4.78 -17.65
CA SER A 349 -7.43 -4.61 -18.50
C SER A 349 -7.15 -3.98 -19.87
N GLN A 350 -6.02 -3.27 -20.01
CA GLN A 350 -5.60 -2.64 -21.26
C GLN A 350 -5.00 -3.64 -22.27
N LEU A 351 -4.74 -4.89 -21.85
CA LEU A 351 -4.16 -5.89 -22.74
C LEU A 351 -5.18 -6.28 -23.82
N GLU A 352 -4.82 -6.06 -25.09
CA GLU A 352 -5.72 -6.20 -26.26
C GLU A 352 -6.27 -7.62 -26.50
N SER A 353 -5.67 -8.65 -25.89
CA SER A 353 -6.04 -10.06 -26.09
C SER A 353 -7.11 -10.56 -25.10
N ASN A 354 -8.27 -10.89 -25.67
CA ASN A 354 -9.40 -11.64 -25.15
C ASN A 354 -9.02 -12.87 -24.27
N GLY A 355 -9.45 -12.87 -23.01
CA GLY A 355 -9.15 -13.88 -21.97
C GLY A 355 -9.35 -15.36 -22.32
N LYS A 356 -9.90 -15.73 -23.48
CA LYS A 356 -9.89 -17.12 -23.99
C LYS A 356 -8.48 -17.66 -24.25
N ALA A 357 -7.50 -16.81 -24.60
CA ALA A 357 -6.10 -17.21 -24.71
C ALA A 357 -5.44 -17.44 -23.34
N GLY A 358 -5.92 -16.77 -22.29
CA GLY A 358 -5.40 -16.87 -20.92
C GLY A 358 -5.43 -18.29 -20.35
N LYS A 359 -6.42 -19.11 -20.72
CA LYS A 359 -6.49 -20.53 -20.32
C LYS A 359 -5.32 -21.36 -20.85
N ALA A 360 -4.87 -21.09 -22.08
CA ALA A 360 -3.74 -21.80 -22.69
C ALA A 360 -2.40 -21.29 -22.12
N LEU A 361 -2.35 -20.04 -21.68
CA LEU A 361 -1.18 -19.39 -21.08
C LEU A 361 -1.00 -19.69 -19.58
N LEU A 362 -1.91 -20.47 -18.97
CA LEU A 362 -1.75 -21.00 -17.61
C LEU A 362 -0.49 -21.86 -17.49
N ARG A 363 -0.06 -22.49 -18.59
CA ARG A 363 1.13 -23.33 -18.63
C ARG A 363 2.32 -22.54 -19.16
N LYS A 364 3.45 -22.64 -18.46
CA LYS A 364 4.72 -21.92 -18.68
C LYS A 364 5.43 -22.26 -20.02
N GLU A 365 4.71 -22.73 -21.03
CA GLU A 365 5.24 -23.46 -22.19
C GLU A 365 5.49 -22.59 -23.43
N ASP A 366 5.04 -21.32 -23.47
CA ASP A 366 5.32 -20.43 -24.61
C ASP A 366 6.42 -19.40 -24.29
N SER A 367 7.62 -19.63 -24.83
CA SER A 367 8.80 -18.77 -24.65
C SER A 367 8.69 -17.39 -25.34
N LYS A 368 7.61 -17.12 -26.09
CA LYS A 368 7.42 -15.87 -26.84
C LYS A 368 6.71 -14.77 -26.07
N ILE A 369 6.17 -15.06 -24.88
CA ILE A 369 5.33 -14.14 -24.11
C ILE A 369 6.05 -13.76 -22.81
N SER A 370 6.02 -12.48 -22.44
CA SER A 370 6.62 -12.03 -21.18
C SER A 370 5.82 -12.50 -19.96
N ASP A 371 6.49 -12.61 -18.81
CA ASP A 371 5.84 -13.04 -17.56
C ASP A 371 4.65 -12.16 -17.16
N ALA A 372 4.78 -10.84 -17.32
CA ALA A 372 3.71 -9.90 -17.02
C ALA A 372 2.53 -10.05 -18.00
N GLN A 373 2.79 -10.33 -19.28
CA GLN A 373 1.73 -10.61 -20.27
C GLN A 373 0.99 -11.91 -19.96
N ARG A 374 1.70 -12.95 -19.50
CA ARG A 374 1.09 -14.19 -19.01
C ARG A 374 0.15 -13.91 -17.84
N ARG A 375 0.61 -13.18 -16.82
CA ARG A 375 -0.18 -12.84 -15.63
C ARG A 375 -1.40 -11.97 -15.96
N GLY A 376 -1.23 -10.93 -16.77
CA GLY A 376 -2.36 -10.11 -17.23
C GLY A 376 -3.41 -10.92 -18.00
N SER A 377 -2.97 -11.85 -18.85
CA SER A 377 -3.88 -12.76 -19.58
C SER A 377 -4.60 -13.76 -18.67
N ASN A 378 -3.91 -14.30 -17.67
CA ASN A 378 -4.50 -15.17 -16.63
C ASN A 378 -5.57 -14.41 -15.84
N TRP A 379 -5.26 -13.18 -15.41
CA TRP A 379 -6.21 -12.33 -14.71
C TRP A 379 -7.46 -12.07 -15.57
N LEU A 380 -7.30 -11.67 -16.84
CA LEU A 380 -8.43 -11.45 -17.77
C LEU A 380 -9.31 -12.70 -17.92
N TYR A 381 -8.71 -13.88 -17.99
CA TYR A 381 -9.43 -15.15 -18.07
C TYR A 381 -10.25 -15.41 -16.80
N ILE A 382 -9.61 -15.38 -15.63
CA ILE A 382 -10.25 -15.68 -14.34
C ILE A 382 -11.33 -14.64 -14.03
N HIS A 383 -11.05 -13.37 -14.26
CA HIS A 383 -11.97 -12.26 -14.03
C HIS A 383 -13.27 -12.40 -14.85
N ALA A 384 -13.20 -12.98 -16.06
CA ALA A 384 -14.36 -13.21 -16.92
C ALA A 384 -15.25 -14.39 -16.48
N ILE A 385 -14.81 -15.25 -15.56
CA ILE A 385 -15.60 -16.40 -15.08
C ILE A 385 -16.70 -15.88 -14.16
N ALA A 386 -17.96 -15.98 -14.56
CA ALA A 386 -19.10 -15.48 -13.77
C ALA A 386 -19.45 -16.38 -12.57
N ASP A 387 -19.30 -17.70 -12.72
CA ASP A 387 -19.60 -18.65 -11.66
C ASP A 387 -18.53 -18.60 -10.54
N PRO A 388 -18.91 -18.29 -9.29
CA PRO A 388 -17.95 -18.13 -8.20
C PRO A 388 -17.14 -19.39 -7.88
N VAL A 389 -17.73 -20.58 -8.01
CA VAL A 389 -17.04 -21.86 -7.74
C VAL A 389 -16.00 -22.12 -8.82
N GLN A 390 -16.35 -21.97 -10.10
CA GLN A 390 -15.39 -22.09 -11.20
C GLN A 390 -14.27 -21.05 -11.12
N ARG A 391 -14.57 -19.83 -10.67
CA ARG A 391 -13.56 -18.79 -10.45
C ARG A 391 -12.61 -19.19 -9.31
N ALA A 392 -13.14 -19.69 -8.20
CA ALA A 392 -12.34 -20.23 -7.11
C ALA A 392 -11.43 -21.37 -7.60
N THR A 393 -11.96 -22.26 -8.46
CA THR A 393 -11.18 -23.38 -9.02
C THR A 393 -10.02 -22.86 -9.86
N ALA A 394 -10.27 -21.90 -10.76
CA ALA A 394 -9.22 -21.33 -11.59
C ALA A 394 -8.13 -20.60 -10.78
N ILE A 395 -8.49 -19.93 -9.69
CA ILE A 395 -7.53 -19.30 -8.76
C ILE A 395 -6.73 -20.37 -8.02
N ASN A 396 -7.39 -21.43 -7.54
CA ASN A 396 -6.73 -22.52 -6.83
C ASN A 396 -5.72 -23.25 -7.72
N ASP A 397 -6.13 -23.60 -8.94
CA ASP A 397 -5.25 -24.26 -9.91
C ASP A 397 -4.05 -23.36 -10.24
N SER A 398 -4.29 -22.07 -10.45
CA SER A 398 -3.21 -21.09 -10.67
C SER A 398 -2.28 -21.01 -9.46
N TYR A 399 -2.79 -21.02 -8.23
CA TYR A 399 -1.95 -20.96 -7.02
C TYR A 399 -1.03 -22.18 -6.89
N GLU A 400 -1.56 -23.38 -7.13
CA GLU A 400 -0.82 -24.64 -7.02
C GLU A 400 0.25 -24.79 -8.11
N ASP A 401 0.04 -24.20 -9.30
CA ASP A 401 1.00 -24.20 -10.41
C ASP A 401 2.16 -23.18 -10.22
N LEU A 402 2.05 -22.25 -9.26
CA LEU A 402 3.04 -21.19 -9.03
C LEU A 402 4.07 -21.60 -7.97
N ASP A 403 5.35 -21.57 -8.33
CA ASP A 403 6.47 -21.83 -7.41
C ASP A 403 6.94 -20.58 -6.67
N ALA A 404 6.96 -19.43 -7.35
CA ALA A 404 7.53 -18.20 -6.81
C ALA A 404 6.53 -17.44 -5.94
N ILE A 405 6.95 -17.05 -4.74
CA ILE A 405 6.10 -16.33 -3.78
C ILE A 405 5.58 -14.99 -4.33
N GLN A 406 6.41 -14.27 -5.07
CA GLN A 406 6.02 -13.02 -5.72
C GLN A 406 4.89 -13.23 -6.73
N GLU A 407 4.89 -14.35 -7.47
CA GLU A 407 3.82 -14.66 -8.42
C GLU A 407 2.51 -14.99 -7.69
N ARG A 408 2.57 -15.78 -6.61
CA ARG A 408 1.39 -16.06 -5.75
C ARG A 408 0.82 -14.78 -5.15
N ARG A 409 1.69 -13.83 -4.79
CA ARG A 409 1.26 -12.55 -4.27
C ARG A 409 0.65 -11.65 -5.33
N LEU A 410 1.18 -11.63 -6.55
CA LEU A 410 0.55 -10.94 -7.68
C LEU A 410 -0.82 -11.55 -8.01
N LEU A 411 -0.96 -12.87 -7.94
CA LEU A 411 -2.26 -13.55 -8.07
C LEU A 411 -3.23 -13.07 -6.98
N ALA A 412 -2.78 -13.00 -5.72
CA ALA A 412 -3.58 -12.48 -4.61
C ALA A 412 -4.00 -11.02 -4.86
N LEU A 413 -3.05 -10.15 -5.22
CA LEU A 413 -3.28 -8.72 -5.48
C LEU A 413 -4.26 -8.51 -6.63
N ALA A 414 -4.13 -9.24 -7.73
CA ALA A 414 -4.99 -9.11 -8.91
C ALA A 414 -6.44 -9.56 -8.66
N HIS A 415 -6.66 -10.43 -7.68
CA HIS A 415 -7.99 -10.95 -7.30
C HIS A 415 -8.45 -10.47 -5.92
N ALA A 416 -7.81 -9.44 -5.35
CA ALA A 416 -8.03 -9.04 -3.96
C ALA A 416 -9.50 -8.69 -3.67
N ASP A 417 -10.15 -7.88 -4.51
CA ASP A 417 -11.54 -7.46 -4.28
C ASP A 417 -12.50 -8.65 -4.23
N TRP A 418 -12.33 -9.61 -5.15
CA TRP A 418 -13.15 -10.81 -5.17
C TRP A 418 -12.87 -11.70 -3.95
N LEU A 419 -11.60 -11.94 -3.60
CA LEU A 419 -11.19 -12.72 -2.43
C LEU A 419 -11.73 -12.13 -1.12
N LYS A 420 -11.67 -10.79 -0.97
CA LYS A 420 -12.17 -10.08 0.22
C LYS A 420 -13.70 -10.09 0.32
N SER A 421 -14.40 -10.17 -0.82
CA SER A 421 -15.87 -10.22 -0.87
C SER A 421 -16.44 -11.64 -0.68
N LEU A 422 -15.63 -12.68 -0.88
CA LEU A 422 -16.07 -14.07 -0.82
C LEU A 422 -16.25 -14.53 0.63
N ILE A 423 -17.46 -14.97 0.97
CA ILE A 423 -17.79 -15.46 2.31
C ILE A 423 -17.47 -16.96 2.38
N PRO A 424 -16.70 -17.42 3.39
CA PRO A 424 -16.47 -18.84 3.62
C PRO A 424 -17.80 -19.61 3.79
N SER A 425 -17.99 -20.69 3.03
CA SER A 425 -19.15 -21.58 3.14
C SER A 425 -18.77 -23.02 2.80
N THR A 426 -19.68 -23.96 3.07
CA THR A 426 -19.45 -25.40 2.84
C THR A 426 -19.07 -25.73 1.39
N ASP A 427 -19.53 -24.92 0.43
CA ASP A 427 -19.25 -25.07 -0.99
C ASP A 427 -17.77 -24.79 -1.34
N TYR A 428 -17.04 -24.11 -0.44
CA TYR A 428 -15.65 -23.70 -0.62
C TYR A 428 -14.68 -24.33 0.38
N ILE A 429 -15.08 -25.35 1.15
CA ILE A 429 -14.18 -26.02 2.11
C ILE A 429 -12.87 -26.43 1.42
N TRP A 430 -12.96 -27.04 0.24
CA TRP A 430 -11.80 -27.47 -0.55
C TRP A 430 -10.83 -26.33 -0.92
N PHE A 431 -11.34 -25.09 -1.05
CA PHE A 431 -10.60 -23.89 -1.43
C PHE A 431 -9.99 -23.15 -0.21
N ALA A 432 -10.47 -23.47 0.99
CA ALA A 432 -10.15 -22.73 2.20
C ALA A 432 -8.64 -22.58 2.50
N PRO A 433 -7.78 -23.60 2.33
CA PRO A 433 -6.34 -23.44 2.54
C PRO A 433 -5.71 -22.43 1.56
N THR A 434 -6.19 -22.39 0.32
CA THR A 434 -5.67 -21.46 -0.70
C THR A 434 -6.18 -20.05 -0.47
N ALA A 435 -7.47 -19.88 -0.18
CA ALA A 435 -8.06 -18.59 0.16
C ALA A 435 -7.36 -17.96 1.38
N GLY A 436 -7.15 -18.73 2.45
CA GLY A 436 -6.45 -18.28 3.65
C GLY A 436 -5.03 -17.80 3.37
N ARG A 437 -4.25 -18.57 2.58
CA ARG A 437 -2.86 -18.19 2.20
C ARG A 437 -2.82 -16.95 1.32
N LEU A 438 -3.72 -16.82 0.35
CA LEU A 438 -3.82 -15.62 -0.49
C LEU A 438 -4.20 -14.37 0.32
N LEU A 439 -5.12 -14.50 1.29
CA LEU A 439 -5.49 -13.40 2.17
C LEU A 439 -4.36 -12.99 3.12
N ILE A 440 -3.53 -13.93 3.59
CA ILE A 440 -2.30 -13.60 4.31
C ILE A 440 -1.35 -12.77 3.42
N LEU A 441 -1.16 -13.15 2.15
CA LEU A 441 -0.30 -12.40 1.21
C LEU A 441 -0.83 -10.99 0.88
N LEU A 442 -2.13 -10.77 1.06
CA LEU A 442 -2.77 -9.46 0.96
C LEU A 442 -2.62 -8.61 2.22
N GLY A 443 -2.08 -9.17 3.31
CA GLY A 443 -2.05 -8.51 4.62
C GLY A 443 -3.42 -8.48 5.31
N GLU A 444 -4.29 -9.46 5.01
CA GLU A 444 -5.65 -9.59 5.55
C GLU A 444 -5.81 -10.83 6.46
N PRO A 445 -5.00 -10.97 7.54
CA PRO A 445 -4.99 -12.16 8.39
C PRO A 445 -6.32 -12.38 9.12
N LYS A 446 -7.08 -11.31 9.39
CA LYS A 446 -8.42 -11.40 9.98
C LYS A 446 -9.41 -12.11 9.05
N LEU A 447 -9.38 -11.80 7.76
CA LEU A 447 -10.20 -12.49 6.76
C LEU A 447 -9.69 -13.93 6.54
N ALA A 448 -8.37 -14.12 6.52
CA ALA A 448 -7.76 -15.45 6.39
C ALA A 448 -8.20 -16.40 7.53
N ARG A 449 -8.36 -15.89 8.75
CA ARG A 449 -8.81 -16.67 9.91
C ARG A 449 -10.13 -17.39 9.64
N ALA A 450 -11.13 -16.69 9.08
CA ALA A 450 -12.44 -17.29 8.79
C ALA A 450 -12.36 -18.46 7.78
N TRP A 451 -11.41 -18.39 6.84
CA TRP A 451 -11.14 -19.49 5.92
C TRP A 451 -10.48 -20.69 6.61
N PHE A 452 -9.51 -20.44 7.49
CA PHE A 452 -8.92 -21.54 8.26
C PHE A 452 -9.90 -22.14 9.28
N GLU A 453 -10.86 -21.36 9.76
CA GLU A 453 -11.96 -21.85 10.60
C GLU A 453 -12.87 -22.80 9.83
N ILE A 454 -13.30 -22.46 8.61
CA ILE A 454 -14.14 -23.40 7.85
C ILE A 454 -13.37 -24.65 7.39
N ALA A 455 -12.05 -24.55 7.20
CA ALA A 455 -11.20 -25.68 6.87
C ALA A 455 -11.26 -26.80 7.94
N THR A 456 -11.55 -26.48 9.21
CA THR A 456 -11.66 -27.48 10.29
C THR A 456 -12.89 -28.40 10.14
N SER A 457 -13.86 -28.02 9.30
CA SER A 457 -15.08 -28.81 9.07
C SER A 457 -14.85 -30.07 8.22
N ASP A 458 -13.70 -30.19 7.56
CA ASP A 458 -13.28 -31.37 6.80
C ASP A 458 -11.85 -31.75 7.20
N GLU A 459 -11.65 -32.95 7.74
CA GLU A 459 -10.37 -33.39 8.27
C GLU A 459 -9.24 -33.35 7.22
N SER A 460 -9.56 -33.66 5.96
CA SER A 460 -8.60 -33.59 4.86
C SER A 460 -8.17 -32.14 4.62
N THR A 461 -9.10 -31.20 4.58
CA THR A 461 -8.81 -29.77 4.38
C THR A 461 -8.09 -29.18 5.60
N ALA A 462 -8.53 -29.52 6.81
CA ALA A 462 -7.89 -29.14 8.06
C ALA A 462 -6.41 -29.58 8.09
N ALA A 463 -6.12 -30.81 7.64
CA ALA A 463 -4.75 -31.30 7.55
C ALA A 463 -3.89 -30.53 6.52
N LYS A 464 -4.46 -29.95 5.46
CA LYS A 464 -3.72 -29.04 4.54
C LYS A 464 -3.40 -27.71 5.22
N ALA A 465 -4.32 -27.19 6.03
CA ALA A 465 -4.23 -25.90 6.69
C ALA A 465 -3.61 -25.95 8.10
N TRP A 466 -3.17 -27.13 8.57
CA TRP A 466 -2.82 -27.37 9.97
C TRP A 466 -1.81 -26.35 10.56
N PRO A 467 -0.71 -25.96 9.89
CA PRO A 467 0.21 -24.96 10.44
C PRO A 467 -0.47 -23.64 10.79
N TYR A 468 -1.42 -23.20 9.96
CA TYR A 468 -2.17 -21.95 10.15
C TYR A 468 -3.22 -22.09 11.26
N ILE A 469 -3.95 -23.22 11.29
CA ILE A 469 -4.90 -23.56 12.35
C ILE A 469 -4.19 -23.57 13.71
N ARG A 470 -2.96 -24.12 13.76
CA ARG A 470 -2.12 -24.14 14.97
C ARG A 470 -1.75 -22.72 15.42
N VAL A 471 -1.20 -21.88 14.54
CA VAL A 471 -0.78 -20.49 14.86
C VAL A 471 -1.96 -19.60 15.26
N LEU A 472 -3.15 -19.82 14.69
CA LEU A 472 -4.36 -19.05 14.96
C LEU A 472 -5.15 -19.52 16.18
N HIS A 473 -4.71 -20.59 16.84
CA HIS A 473 -5.41 -21.26 17.95
C HIS A 473 -6.85 -21.64 17.58
N LEU A 474 -7.05 -22.16 16.38
CA LEU A 474 -8.36 -22.68 15.96
C LEU A 474 -8.60 -24.07 16.53
N SER A 475 -9.87 -24.53 16.49
CA SER A 475 -10.23 -25.89 16.88
C SER A 475 -9.33 -26.91 16.16
N ASP A 476 -8.93 -27.96 16.87
CA ASP A 476 -8.03 -29.00 16.36
C ASP A 476 -6.61 -28.54 16.00
N GLY A 477 -6.21 -27.31 16.33
CA GLY A 477 -4.84 -26.83 16.09
C GLY A 477 -3.77 -27.70 16.75
N GLN A 478 -4.05 -28.26 17.92
CA GLN A 478 -3.18 -29.21 18.62
C GLN A 478 -3.43 -30.69 18.25
N SER A 479 -4.26 -30.97 17.24
CA SER A 479 -4.60 -32.34 16.86
C SER A 479 -3.38 -33.06 16.29
N LYS A 480 -2.95 -34.10 17.00
CA LYS A 480 -1.88 -35.00 16.56
C LYS A 480 -2.22 -35.68 15.23
N ILE A 481 -3.50 -36.02 15.01
CA ILE A 481 -3.96 -36.65 13.77
C ILE A 481 -3.77 -35.71 12.59
N LEU A 482 -4.17 -34.44 12.74
CA LEU A 482 -4.00 -33.45 11.67
C LEU A 482 -2.52 -33.17 11.39
N GLN A 483 -1.71 -33.07 12.44
CA GLN A 483 -0.25 -32.95 12.32
C GLN A 483 0.36 -34.13 11.54
N GLU A 484 0.06 -35.37 11.91
CA GLU A 484 0.57 -36.57 11.24
C GLU A 484 0.16 -36.60 9.76
N LYS A 485 -1.09 -36.21 9.45
CA LYS A 485 -1.57 -36.12 8.06
C LYS A 485 -0.89 -35.00 7.27
N TRP A 486 -0.65 -33.84 7.89
CA TRP A 486 0.09 -32.76 7.28
C TRP A 486 1.53 -33.20 6.95
N ILE A 487 2.24 -33.80 7.91
CA ILE A 487 3.58 -34.36 7.72
C ILE A 487 3.60 -35.38 6.58
N ALA A 488 2.68 -36.34 6.58
CA ALA A 488 2.60 -37.37 5.54
C ALA A 488 2.42 -36.77 4.13
N ARG A 489 1.65 -35.70 4.00
CA ARG A 489 1.46 -34.99 2.72
C ARG A 489 2.71 -34.24 2.29
N THR A 490 3.35 -33.53 3.21
CA THR A 490 4.59 -32.79 2.94
C THR A 490 5.72 -33.74 2.51
N ILE A 491 5.80 -34.96 3.08
CA ILE A 491 6.74 -36.00 2.62
C ILE A 491 6.50 -36.34 1.13
N LEU A 492 5.24 -36.41 0.70
CA LEU A 492 4.90 -36.78 -0.68
C LEU A 492 5.14 -35.65 -1.67
N SER A 493 4.85 -34.40 -1.29
CA SER A 493 4.93 -33.24 -2.20
C SER A 493 6.29 -32.54 -2.19
N ALA A 494 6.94 -32.43 -1.02
CA ALA A 494 8.16 -31.67 -0.82
C ALA A 494 9.10 -32.33 0.22
N PRO A 495 9.55 -33.59 -0.01
CA PRO A 495 10.29 -34.37 0.98
C PRO A 495 11.56 -33.67 1.49
N ARG A 496 12.22 -32.89 0.65
CA ARG A 496 13.46 -32.16 0.99
C ARG A 496 13.24 -30.90 1.84
N LYS A 497 12.00 -30.43 1.97
CA LYS A 497 11.65 -29.21 2.74
C LYS A 497 11.00 -29.52 4.09
N LEU A 498 10.66 -30.77 4.38
CA LEU A 498 9.92 -31.14 5.58
C LEU A 498 10.60 -30.65 6.87
N GLU A 499 11.91 -30.82 6.96
CA GLU A 499 12.71 -30.43 8.14
C GLU A 499 12.73 -28.92 8.31
N GLU A 500 12.95 -28.19 7.22
CA GLU A 500 12.91 -26.73 7.19
C GLU A 500 11.54 -26.24 7.68
N TYR A 501 10.46 -26.82 7.18
CA TYR A 501 9.09 -26.47 7.57
C TYR A 501 8.78 -26.78 9.03
N LEU A 502 9.15 -27.95 9.53
CA LEU A 502 8.94 -28.32 10.93
C LEU A 502 9.81 -27.49 11.88
N GLY A 503 11.07 -27.23 11.52
CA GLY A 503 12.00 -26.44 12.32
C GLY A 503 11.54 -24.99 12.42
N MET A 504 11.17 -24.40 11.28
CA MET A 504 10.63 -23.05 11.19
C MET A 504 9.32 -22.91 11.98
N LEU A 505 8.35 -23.80 11.77
CA LEU A 505 7.07 -23.75 12.47
C LEU A 505 7.27 -23.85 13.98
N ALA A 506 8.10 -24.77 14.45
CA ALA A 506 8.37 -24.92 15.88
C ALA A 506 9.06 -23.70 16.49
N LEU A 507 10.02 -23.13 15.76
CA LEU A 507 10.72 -21.93 16.19
C LEU A 507 9.77 -20.74 16.29
N HIS A 508 8.88 -20.56 15.31
CA HIS A 508 7.86 -19.52 15.34
C HIS A 508 6.82 -19.74 16.45
N LEU A 509 6.35 -20.97 16.68
CA LEU A 509 5.44 -21.26 17.79
C LEU A 509 6.10 -20.96 19.15
N ASN A 510 7.36 -21.34 19.34
CA ASN A 510 8.11 -21.01 20.55
C ASN A 510 8.24 -19.48 20.74
N ALA A 511 8.54 -18.74 19.68
CA ALA A 511 8.58 -17.28 19.71
C ALA A 511 7.22 -16.63 20.00
N LEU A 512 6.12 -17.31 19.64
CA LEU A 512 4.75 -16.94 20.04
C LEU A 512 4.44 -17.27 21.52
N GLY A 513 5.37 -17.87 22.26
CA GLY A 513 5.18 -18.31 23.64
C GLY A 513 4.49 -19.66 23.77
N GLU A 514 4.38 -20.43 22.69
CA GLU A 514 3.76 -21.75 22.71
C GLU A 514 4.79 -22.83 23.06
N SER A 515 4.74 -23.31 24.30
CA SER A 515 5.65 -24.33 24.83
C SER A 515 5.32 -25.76 24.39
N ASP A 516 4.13 -26.01 23.85
CA ASP A 516 3.70 -27.32 23.36
C ASP A 516 4.38 -27.61 22.03
N ASN A 517 5.52 -28.29 22.14
CA ASN A 517 6.45 -28.52 21.05
C ASN A 517 5.93 -29.55 20.03
N ILE A 518 5.94 -29.15 18.77
CA ILE A 518 5.82 -30.04 17.61
C ILE A 518 6.94 -31.12 17.63
N TRP A 519 8.07 -30.77 18.26
CA TRP A 519 9.23 -31.61 18.52
C TRP A 519 9.24 -32.09 19.97
N THR A 520 8.57 -33.21 20.23
CA THR A 520 8.97 -34.04 21.39
C THR A 520 10.04 -35.01 20.91
N ARG A 521 10.93 -35.46 21.82
CA ARG A 521 11.89 -36.54 21.54
C ARG A 521 11.22 -37.78 20.94
N ASP A 522 9.92 -37.94 21.20
CA ASP A 522 9.11 -39.11 20.85
C ASP A 522 8.29 -38.90 19.55
N THR A 523 8.30 -37.71 18.93
CA THR A 523 7.62 -37.39 17.65
C THR A 523 8.57 -37.23 16.47
N LEU A 524 9.88 -37.51 16.64
CA LEU A 524 10.82 -37.55 15.54
C LEU A 524 10.39 -38.60 14.49
N PRO A 525 10.24 -38.23 13.21
CA PRO A 525 9.90 -39.20 12.17
C PRO A 525 10.91 -40.35 12.15
N LYS A 526 10.43 -41.59 11.94
CA LYS A 526 11.32 -42.72 11.64
C LYS A 526 12.14 -42.38 10.39
N GLY A 527 13.46 -42.26 10.55
CA GLY A 527 14.37 -41.82 9.48
C GLY A 527 15.07 -40.49 9.72
N PHE A 528 14.83 -39.82 10.86
CA PHE A 528 15.56 -38.62 11.28
C PHE A 528 17.09 -38.85 11.23
N SER A 529 17.82 -38.04 10.46
CA SER A 529 19.28 -38.11 10.34
C SER A 529 19.93 -36.81 10.81
N ALA A 530 21.19 -36.85 11.25
CA ALA A 530 21.90 -35.63 11.68
C ALA A 530 22.12 -34.63 10.51
N ASP A 531 22.08 -35.10 9.27
CA ASP A 531 22.10 -34.22 8.09
C ASP A 531 20.85 -33.35 8.01
N MET A 532 19.75 -33.78 8.64
CA MET A 532 18.49 -33.03 8.74
C MET A 532 18.55 -31.79 9.65
N LEU A 533 19.59 -31.71 10.48
CA LEU A 533 19.86 -30.56 11.35
C LEU A 533 20.70 -29.48 10.66
N LYS A 534 21.14 -29.72 9.42
CA LYS A 534 21.85 -28.73 8.61
C LYS A 534 20.82 -27.75 8.04
N LEU A 535 20.50 -26.71 8.81
CA LEU A 535 19.69 -25.58 8.35
C LEU A 535 20.23 -25.08 7.00
N THR A 536 19.33 -24.94 6.02
CA THR A 536 19.59 -24.34 4.72
C THR A 536 20.17 -22.94 4.91
N THR A 537 21.13 -22.60 4.05
CA THR A 537 21.86 -21.33 4.07
C THR A 537 20.96 -20.18 3.63
N HIS A 538 20.08 -19.73 4.51
CA HIS A 538 19.40 -18.44 4.39
C HIS A 538 20.34 -17.31 4.83
N LYS A 539 20.07 -16.07 4.41
CA LYS A 539 20.91 -14.93 4.81
C LYS A 539 20.90 -14.82 6.34
N ALA A 540 22.04 -15.13 6.96
CA ALA A 540 22.24 -14.99 8.39
C ALA A 540 22.03 -13.53 8.81
N ALA A 541 21.56 -13.32 10.04
CA ALA A 541 21.42 -11.98 10.62
C ALA A 541 22.69 -11.14 10.43
N THR A 542 22.53 -9.83 10.31
CA THR A 542 23.55 -8.89 10.75
C THR A 542 23.56 -8.93 12.28
N PRO A 543 24.58 -9.53 12.94
CA PRO A 543 24.53 -9.81 14.39
C PRO A 543 24.30 -8.56 15.24
N GLY A 544 24.73 -7.39 14.74
CA GLY A 544 24.49 -6.11 15.40
C GLY A 544 23.00 -5.73 15.50
N ALA A 545 22.18 -6.01 14.49
CA ALA A 545 20.76 -5.65 14.51
C ALA A 545 19.97 -6.51 15.51
N SER A 546 20.29 -7.80 15.61
CA SER A 546 19.74 -8.73 16.61
C SER A 546 20.07 -8.28 18.04
N ILE A 547 21.34 -7.96 18.34
CA ILE A 547 21.74 -7.46 19.65
C ILE A 547 21.00 -6.17 20.02
N LEU A 548 20.89 -5.23 19.08
CA LEU A 548 20.20 -3.96 19.30
C LEU A 548 18.69 -4.15 19.51
N LEU A 549 18.06 -5.07 18.76
CA LEU A 549 16.66 -5.42 18.94
C LEU A 549 16.41 -5.96 20.36
N GLN A 550 17.24 -6.90 20.83
CA GLN A 550 17.12 -7.47 22.18
C GLN A 550 17.28 -6.40 23.26
N GLN A 551 18.29 -5.53 23.13
CA GLN A 551 18.52 -4.44 24.08
C GLN A 551 17.33 -3.48 24.13
N ALA A 552 16.83 -3.07 22.96
CA ALA A 552 15.67 -2.18 22.85
C ALA A 552 14.40 -2.82 23.43
N ALA A 553 14.18 -4.11 23.16
CA ALA A 553 13.02 -4.84 23.68
C ALA A 553 13.08 -4.94 25.21
N GLN A 554 14.23 -5.31 25.79
CA GLN A 554 14.44 -5.35 27.24
C GLN A 554 14.27 -3.96 27.91
N ALA A 555 14.67 -2.89 27.21
CA ALA A 555 14.47 -1.51 27.66
C ALA A 555 13.02 -1.00 27.49
N ASN A 556 12.11 -1.82 26.94
CA ASN A 556 10.75 -1.44 26.56
C ASN A 556 10.70 -0.25 25.57
N SER A 557 11.74 -0.05 24.77
CA SER A 557 11.83 1.01 23.75
C SER A 557 11.05 0.59 22.50
N ARG A 558 9.72 0.68 22.55
CA ARG A 558 8.82 0.09 21.54
C ARG A 558 9.10 0.54 20.11
N ALA A 559 9.24 1.84 19.86
CA ALA A 559 9.50 2.37 18.52
C ALA A 559 10.85 1.91 17.96
N GLU A 560 11.85 1.85 18.83
CA GLU A 560 13.20 1.40 18.49
C GLU A 560 13.23 -0.08 18.14
N SER A 561 12.60 -0.93 18.93
CA SER A 561 12.45 -2.36 18.61
C SER A 561 11.72 -2.58 17.29
N VAL A 562 10.62 -1.85 17.05
CA VAL A 562 9.89 -1.92 15.77
C VAL A 562 10.79 -1.50 14.60
N ALA A 563 11.57 -0.43 14.76
CA ALA A 563 12.53 -0.01 13.75
C ALA A 563 13.55 -1.12 13.45
N TYR A 564 14.11 -1.77 14.47
CA TYR A 564 15.06 -2.87 14.30
C TYR A 564 14.45 -4.11 13.62
N VAL A 565 13.20 -4.46 13.95
CA VAL A 565 12.47 -5.50 13.20
C VAL A 565 12.37 -5.14 11.72
N ILE A 566 12.01 -3.90 11.39
CA ILE A 566 11.93 -3.44 10.00
C ILE A 566 13.31 -3.46 9.32
N TYR A 567 14.39 -3.11 10.02
CA TYR A 567 15.74 -3.21 9.48
C TYR A 567 16.15 -4.64 9.18
N MET A 568 15.86 -5.57 10.10
CA MET A 568 16.23 -6.97 9.96
C MET A 568 15.47 -7.64 8.83
N LEU A 569 14.19 -7.29 8.67
CA LEU A 569 13.28 -8.06 7.82
C LEU A 569 12.83 -7.33 6.55
N GLY A 570 12.90 -6.00 6.50
CA GLY A 570 12.21 -5.19 5.48
C GLY A 570 12.89 -5.13 4.11
N GLN A 571 14.19 -5.44 4.01
CA GLN A 571 14.95 -5.35 2.75
C GLN A 571 14.94 -6.63 1.91
N ASN A 572 14.52 -7.76 2.49
CA ASN A 572 14.53 -9.06 1.80
C ASN A 572 13.13 -9.66 1.82
N ASN A 573 12.87 -10.58 0.91
CA ASN A 573 11.67 -11.40 0.99
C ASN A 573 11.75 -12.29 2.25
N LEU A 574 10.63 -12.48 2.97
CA LEU A 574 10.60 -13.35 4.14
C LEU A 574 11.04 -14.79 3.84
N ALA A 575 10.90 -15.25 2.59
CA ALA A 575 11.36 -16.56 2.15
C ALA A 575 12.90 -16.71 2.15
N ASP A 576 13.64 -15.59 2.07
CA ASP A 576 15.11 -15.56 1.99
C ASP A 576 15.78 -15.27 3.36
N ILE A 577 14.96 -15.02 4.38
CA ILE A 577 15.41 -14.66 5.73
C ILE A 577 15.49 -15.91 6.61
N ALA A 578 16.57 -16.00 7.39
CA ALA A 578 16.71 -17.07 8.37
C ALA A 578 15.54 -17.05 9.39
N ALA A 579 14.90 -18.20 9.60
CA ALA A 579 13.75 -18.34 10.51
C ALA A 579 14.04 -17.83 11.93
N GLN A 580 15.31 -17.89 12.38
CA GLN A 580 15.77 -17.33 13.65
C GLN A 580 15.53 -15.82 13.76
N ASN A 581 15.74 -15.08 12.68
CA ASN A 581 15.57 -13.62 12.69
C ASN A 581 14.09 -13.24 12.78
N VAL A 582 13.23 -14.02 12.11
CA VAL A 582 11.78 -13.85 12.21
C VAL A 582 11.32 -14.18 13.62
N ALA A 583 11.78 -15.29 14.20
CA ALA A 583 11.45 -15.70 15.55
C ALA A 583 11.90 -14.69 16.62
N GLU A 584 13.12 -14.18 16.53
CA GLU A 584 13.62 -13.13 17.43
C GLU A 584 12.80 -11.83 17.33
N SER A 585 12.39 -11.47 16.10
CA SER A 585 11.49 -10.35 15.86
C SER A 585 10.11 -10.58 16.49
N VAL A 586 9.55 -11.79 16.34
CA VAL A 586 8.27 -12.20 16.92
C VAL A 586 8.31 -12.18 18.44
N GLU A 587 9.36 -12.71 19.07
CA GLU A 587 9.56 -12.69 20.52
C GLU A 587 9.63 -11.25 21.04
N SER A 588 10.39 -10.39 20.36
CA SER A 588 10.53 -8.97 20.73
C SER A 588 9.21 -8.21 20.60
N LEU A 589 8.45 -8.44 19.52
CA LEU A 589 7.12 -7.84 19.34
C LEU A 589 6.14 -8.31 20.43
N ASN A 590 6.15 -9.62 20.77
CA ASN A 590 5.34 -10.16 21.85
C ASN A 590 5.68 -9.56 23.21
N HIS A 591 6.97 -9.42 23.53
CA HIS A 591 7.44 -8.80 24.76
C HIS A 591 6.89 -7.36 24.93
N LEU A 592 6.73 -6.63 23.82
CA LEU A 592 6.27 -5.25 23.80
C LEU A 592 4.73 -5.09 23.74
N GLY A 593 3.99 -6.21 23.76
CA GLY A 593 2.53 -6.23 23.66
C GLY A 593 1.99 -6.02 22.24
N LEU A 594 2.77 -6.40 21.22
CA LEU A 594 2.40 -6.36 19.80
C LEU A 594 2.10 -7.78 19.28
N GLN A 595 1.22 -8.51 19.99
CA GLN A 595 0.98 -9.94 19.73
C GLN A 595 0.28 -10.20 18.39
N GLU A 596 -0.60 -9.30 17.96
CA GLU A 596 -1.27 -9.43 16.67
C GLU A 596 -0.27 -9.30 15.52
N GLU A 597 0.66 -8.34 15.62
CA GLU A 597 1.73 -8.10 14.66
C GLU A 597 2.71 -9.26 14.62
N ALA A 598 3.09 -9.80 15.80
CA ALA A 598 3.93 -10.98 15.93
C ALA A 598 3.28 -12.19 15.23
N ARG A 599 1.98 -12.44 15.47
CA ARG A 599 1.25 -13.55 14.84
C ARG A 599 1.12 -13.37 13.33
N ASN A 600 0.81 -12.16 12.86
CA ASN A 600 0.69 -11.86 11.44
C ASN A 600 2.02 -12.08 10.69
N LEU A 601 3.13 -11.68 11.31
CA LEU A 601 4.47 -11.92 10.77
C LEU A 601 4.77 -13.43 10.66
N VAL A 602 4.40 -14.24 11.66
CA VAL A 602 4.53 -15.70 11.59
C VAL A 602 3.71 -16.27 10.44
N LEU A 603 2.42 -15.91 10.33
CA LEU A 603 1.55 -16.40 9.27
C LEU A 603 2.11 -16.09 7.88
N GLU A 604 2.56 -14.85 7.67
CA GLU A 604 3.17 -14.42 6.42
C GLU A 604 4.47 -15.18 6.13
N SER A 605 5.34 -15.35 7.13
CA SER A 605 6.59 -16.10 6.98
C SER A 605 6.33 -17.55 6.55
N LEU A 606 5.34 -18.21 7.15
CA LEU A 606 4.96 -19.57 6.74
C LEU A 606 4.56 -19.60 5.26
N VAL A 607 3.64 -18.72 4.83
CA VAL A 607 3.23 -18.66 3.41
C VAL A 607 4.42 -18.34 2.50
N ALA A 608 5.30 -17.42 2.92
CA ALA A 608 6.47 -17.02 2.13
C ALA A 608 7.43 -18.18 1.87
N SER A 609 7.64 -19.04 2.86
CA SER A 609 8.46 -20.25 2.75
C SER A 609 7.79 -21.39 1.97
N GLY A 610 6.53 -21.20 1.56
CA GLY A 610 5.77 -22.12 0.72
C GLY A 610 4.91 -23.12 1.50
N LEU A 611 4.63 -22.87 2.78
CA LEU A 611 3.66 -23.63 3.57
C LEU A 611 2.20 -23.40 3.12
#